data_AF-A0A3D5R2A9-F1
#
_entry.id   AF-A0A3D5R2A9-F1
#
_cell.length_a   1.000
_cell.length_b   1.000
_cell.length_c   1.000
_cell.angle_alpha   90.00
_cell.angle_beta   90.00
_cell.angle_gamma   90.00
#
_symmetry.space_group_name_H-M   'P 1'
#
loop_
_entity.id
_entity.type
_entity.pdbx_description
1 polymer ?
#
loop_
_entity_poly.entity_id
_entity_poly.type
_entity_poly.pdbx_seq_one_letter_code
_entity_poly.pdbx_strand_id
1 'polypeptide(L)' 'MKTAISISDEIFTEADITARLLGISRSKLYAQAISEFVKTHKPEAITAKLNEIYSEESLPLDHDIVQLNYDLIAKDEW' A
#
# COMPACT_ATOMS: atom_id res chain seq x y z
N MET A 1 5.56 -19.23 -9.73
CA MET A 1 7.02 -19.12 -9.49
C MET A 1 7.36 -19.85 -8.19
N LYS A 2 8.50 -20.54 -8.10
CA LYS A 2 9.00 -21.15 -6.84
C LYS A 2 10.30 -20.45 -6.47
N THR A 3 10.37 -19.94 -5.24
CA THR A 3 11.58 -19.30 -4.70
C THR A 3 11.83 -19.85 -3.31
N ALA A 4 13.10 -20.01 -2.94
CA ALA A 4 13.48 -20.30 -1.56
C ALA A 4 13.67 -18.98 -0.82
N ILE A 5 13.15 -18.89 0.40
CA ILE A 5 13.33 -17.75 1.30
C ILE A 5 13.90 -18.25 2.62
N SER A 6 14.79 -17.47 3.23
CA SER A 6 15.26 -17.71 4.58
C SER A 6 14.35 -17.00 5.56
N ILE A 7 13.87 -17.71 6.57
CA ILE A 7 13.04 -17.19 7.67
C ILE A 7 13.55 -17.80 8.98
N SER A 8 13.24 -17.20 10.13
CA SER A 8 13.58 -17.80 11.43
C SER A 8 12.79 -19.08 11.68
N ASP A 9 13.35 -19.98 12.49
CA ASP A 9 12.71 -21.24 12.88
C ASP A 9 11.39 -21.01 13.64
N GLU A 10 11.33 -19.92 14.42
CA GLU A 10 10.13 -19.48 15.14
C GLU A 10 9.00 -19.17 14.15
N ILE A 11 9.25 -18.29 13.16
CA ILE A 11 8.26 -17.92 12.14
C ILE A 11 7.82 -19.16 11.35
N PHE A 12 8.76 -20.04 10.99
CA PHE A 12 8.43 -21.27 10.28
C PHE A 12 7.47 -22.17 11.07
N THR A 13 7.72 -22.31 12.37
CA THR A 13 6.93 -23.17 13.27
C THR A 13 5.52 -22.60 13.45
N GLU A 14 5.41 -21.31 13.75
CA GLU A 14 4.12 -20.64 13.91
C GLU A 14 3.29 -20.65 12.62
N ALA A 15 3.94 -20.45 11.47
CA ALA A 15 3.29 -20.53 10.17
C ALA A 15 2.77 -21.94 9.86
N ASP A 16 3.49 -23.01 10.23
CA ASP A 16 3.02 -24.39 10.05
C ASP A 16 1.80 -24.70 10.93
N ILE A 17 1.83 -24.29 12.20
CA ILE A 17 0.70 -24.45 13.11
C ILE A 17 -0.52 -23.70 12.55
N THR A 18 -0.34 -22.44 12.15
CA THR A 18 -1.42 -21.61 11.62
C THR A 18 -2.00 -22.18 10.33
N ALA A 19 -1.15 -22.65 9.41
CA ALA A 19 -1.60 -23.27 8.17
C ALA A 19 -2.45 -24.53 8.43
N ARG A 20 -2.05 -25.36 9.40
CA ARG A 20 -2.81 -26.54 9.83
C ARG A 20 -4.16 -26.17 10.43
N LEU A 21 -4.20 -25.18 11.32
CA LEU A 21 -5.44 -24.70 11.94
C LEU A 21 -6.44 -24.16 10.89
N LEU A 22 -5.93 -23.49 9.86
CA LEU A 22 -6.73 -22.96 8.75
C LEU A 22 -7.05 -24.00 7.68
N GLY A 23 -6.51 -25.22 7.77
CA GLY A 23 -6.70 -26.27 6.77
C GLY A 23 -6.11 -25.94 5.39
N ILE A 24 -5.05 -25.12 5.34
CA ILE A 24 -4.37 -24.72 4.10
C ILE A 24 -2.92 -25.19 4.07
N SER A 25 -2.30 -25.19 2.88
CA SER A 25 -0.87 -25.46 2.79
C SER A 25 -0.06 -24.28 3.34
N ARG A 26 1.11 -24.57 3.91
CA ARG A 26 2.11 -23.55 4.30
C ARG A 26 2.41 -22.57 3.17
N SER A 27 2.60 -23.07 1.96
CA SER A 27 2.87 -22.23 0.78
C SER A 27 1.73 -21.26 0.46
N LYS A 28 0.47 -21.68 0.67
CA LYS A 28 -0.70 -20.83 0.49
C LYS A 28 -0.78 -19.76 1.58
N LEU A 29 -0.49 -20.11 2.83
CA LEU A 29 -0.41 -19.15 3.93
C LEU A 29 0.61 -18.05 3.63
N TYR A 30 1.85 -18.41 3.26
CA TYR A 30 2.88 -17.43 2.91
C TYR A 30 2.47 -16.55 1.73
N ALA A 31 1.89 -17.14 0.68
CA ALA A 31 1.43 -16.38 -0.47
C ALA A 31 0.32 -15.37 -0.11
N GLN A 32 -0.60 -15.75 0.77
CA GLN A 32 -1.66 -14.85 1.26
C GLN A 32 -1.07 -13.71 2.08
N ALA A 33 -0.19 -14.03 3.04
CA ALA A 33 0.46 -13.03 3.88
C ALA A 33 1.24 -12.00 3.05
N ILE A 34 2.04 -12.45 2.08
CA ILE A 34 2.77 -11.56 1.18
C ILE A 34 1.81 -10.73 0.34
N SER A 35 0.75 -11.33 -0.21
CA SER A 35 -0.23 -10.59 -1.00
C SER A 35 -0.91 -9.49 -0.19
N GLU A 36 -1.26 -9.75 1.06
CA GLU A 36 -1.90 -8.78 1.95
C GLU A 36 -0.92 -7.68 2.34
N PHE A 37 0.30 -8.06 2.74
CA PHE A 37 1.37 -7.11 3.06
C PHE A 37 1.63 -6.16 1.90
N VAL A 38 1.80 -6.68 0.68
CA VAL A 38 2.01 -5.86 -0.51
C VAL A 38 0.81 -4.96 -0.79
N LYS A 39 -0.43 -5.46 -0.69
CA LYS A 39 -1.63 -4.62 -0.91
C LYS A 39 -1.68 -3.45 0.06
N THR A 40 -1.38 -3.67 1.33
CA THR A 40 -1.40 -2.63 2.37
C THR A 40 -0.29 -1.59 2.18
N HIS A 41 0.85 -1.99 1.62
CA HIS A 41 2.01 -1.11 1.43
C HIS A 41 2.14 -0.57 0.00
N LYS A 42 1.13 -0.80 -0.86
CA LYS A 42 1.10 -0.19 -2.18
C LYS A 42 0.89 1.32 -2.03
N PRO A 43 1.73 2.16 -2.66
CA PRO A 43 1.59 3.61 -2.59
C PRO A 43 0.21 4.06 -3.08
N GLU A 44 -0.39 3.35 -4.03
CA GLU A 44 -1.74 3.66 -4.51
C GLU A 44 -2.82 3.46 -3.44
N ALA A 45 -2.62 2.54 -2.48
CA ALA A 45 -3.56 2.36 -1.37
C ALA A 45 -3.48 3.52 -0.37
N ILE A 46 -2.27 4.06 -0.14
CA ILE A 46 -2.07 5.25 0.70
C ILE A 46 -2.64 6.48 0.00
N THR A 47 -2.31 6.69 -1.28
CA THR A 47 -2.84 7.81 -2.08
C THR A 47 -4.36 7.72 -2.19
N ALA A 48 -4.94 6.54 -2.42
CA ALA A 48 -6.40 6.37 -2.48
C ALA A 48 -7.07 6.69 -1.14
N LYS A 49 -6.49 6.25 -0.02
CA LYS A 49 -7.00 6.55 1.32
C LYS A 49 -6.86 8.04 1.68
N LEU A 50 -5.77 8.68 1.24
CA LEU A 50 -5.61 10.13 1.36
C LEU A 50 -6.67 10.86 0.52
N ASN A 51 -6.86 10.44 -0.73
CA ASN A 51 -7.86 11.02 -1.62
C ASN A 51 -9.28 10.86 -1.07
N GLU A 52 -9.61 9.75 -0.41
CA GLU A 52 -10.91 9.56 0.26
C GLU A 52 -11.13 10.63 1.35
N ILE A 53 -10.15 10.82 2.24
CA ILE A 53 -10.20 11.83 3.31
C ILE A 53 -10.32 13.25 2.73
N TYR A 54 -9.50 13.57 1.72
CA TYR A 54 -9.50 14.89 1.06
C TYR A 54 -10.65 15.09 0.06
N SER A 55 -11.42 14.05 -0.28
CA SER A 55 -12.56 14.18 -1.21
C SER A 55 -13.81 14.76 -0.55
N GLU A 56 -13.96 14.59 0.77
CA GLU A 56 -15.07 15.17 1.53
C GLU A 56 -14.78 16.61 1.95
N GLU A 57 -13.50 16.96 2.10
CA GLU A 57 -13.07 18.32 2.33
C GLU A 57 -12.84 19.00 0.99
N SER A 58 -13.92 19.47 0.35
CA SER A 58 -13.79 20.53 -0.65
C SER A 58 -13.32 21.78 0.09
N LEU A 59 -12.01 21.83 0.36
CA LEU A 59 -11.34 23.07 0.68
C LEU A 59 -11.59 23.94 -0.56
N PRO A 60 -12.30 25.08 -0.45
CA PRO A 60 -12.30 26.05 -1.52
C PRO A 60 -10.85 26.48 -1.64
N LEU A 61 -10.14 25.88 -2.59
CA LEU A 61 -8.81 26.33 -2.96
C LEU A 61 -8.99 27.79 -3.33
N ASP A 62 -8.40 28.68 -2.54
CA ASP A 62 -8.50 30.10 -2.78
C ASP A 62 -8.06 30.35 -4.22
N HIS A 63 -8.99 30.85 -5.03
CA HIS A 63 -8.83 30.99 -6.47
C HIS A 63 -7.56 31.80 -6.78
N ASP A 64 -7.20 32.74 -5.91
CA ASP A 64 -6.01 33.56 -6.03
C ASP A 64 -4.72 32.74 -5.83
N ILE A 65 -4.71 31.74 -4.94
CA ILE A 65 -3.58 30.82 -4.74
C ILE A 65 -3.44 29.85 -5.90
N VAL A 66 -4.56 29.38 -6.47
CA VAL A 66 -4.54 28.52 -7.65
C VAL A 66 -3.95 29.27 -8.84
N GLN A 67 -4.39 30.51 -9.07
CA GLN A 67 -3.93 31.31 -10.20
C GLN A 67 -2.45 31.69 -10.06
N LEU A 68 -2.00 32.05 -8.86
CA LEU A 68 -0.60 32.34 -8.59
C LEU A 68 0.33 31.13 -8.85
N ASN A 69 -0.13 29.92 -8.51
CA ASN A 69 0.62 28.68 -8.80
C ASN A 69 0.72 28.41 -10.30
N TYR A 70 -0.37 28.59 -11.06
CA TYR A 70 -0.34 28.45 -12.51
C TYR A 70 0.64 29.43 -13.17
N ASP A 71 0.66 30.68 -12.72
CA ASP A 71 1.55 31.72 -13.25
C ASP A 71 3.04 31.45 -12.93
N LEU A 72 3.33 30.76 -11.82
CA LEU A 72 4.69 30.35 -11.44
C LEU A 72 5.16 29.16 -12.28
N ILE A 73 4.30 28.15 -12.50
CA ILE A 73 4.62 26.99 -13.34
C ILE A 73 4.80 27.40 -14.81
N ALA A 74 3.99 28.33 -15.31
CA ALA A 74 4.12 28.87 -16.66
C ALA A 74 5.39 29.73 -16.86
N LYS A 75 6.01 30.19 -15.77
CA LYS A 75 7.30 30.91 -15.81
C LYS A 75 8.52 30.01 -15.73
N ASP A 76 8.35 28.79 -15.24
CA ASP A 76 9.41 27.77 -15.23
C ASP A 76 9.35 27.00 -16.55
N GLU A 77 9.72 27.67 -17.64
CA GLU A 77 10.01 27.01 -18.90
C GLU A 77 11.23 26.09 -18.69
N TRP A 78 10.97 24.78 -18.71
CA TRP A 78 12.01 23.76 -18.92
C TRP A 78 12.44 23.77 -20.39
#